data_AF-A0A7S4SIK7-F1
#
_entry.id   AF-A0A7S4SIK7-F1
#
_cell.length_a   1.000
_cell.length_b   1.000
_cell.length_c   1.000
_cell.angle_alpha   90.00
_cell.angle_beta   90.00
_cell.angle_gamma   90.00
#
_symmetry.space_group_name_H-M   'P 1'
#
loop_
_entity.id
_entity.type
_entity.pdbx_description
1 polymer ?
#
loop_
_entity_poly.entity_id
_entity_poly.type
_entity_poly.pdbx_seq_one_letter_code
_entity_poly.pdbx_strand_id
1 'polypeptide(L)'
;VQNQMQVYNQRFVDNDVRFFCYGLRFSGDTVYVENNLIEHGIYGCGPMGCGALFVNGGNLPVVKRNTIRYTQQWHGIVWLVKGFEGSYNHLHDVCTFRDDASNFQTKFAGEEKAQIHHNWAYNSEIKGLRFDTCGGKGSSGYPQCGGAIWSNVFFNTHQGANIKGDHQLVVGNTGFDNGQRVDITVSPAGVGGTEDGYVYNRFSDTYNNAAGRLSQSDSRCSTALPGASGSNYAADCASLGQLTGPALKEALRDPFNLDFRPAGVGALEGHATRSVPMFRTLDGKKVDVRGGDDLGAYQGSAPEYWIPGKQFPRASTPVPPHTTTTARADLDLMFLTGKEAVRHNVYFSPDPCRVWTAEEGSAVRVTALDAPSNVVPGSKLGALQPGRWYYWRVDAVTAGGVVHR
;
A
#
# COMPACT_ATOMS: atom_id res chain seq x y z
N VAL A 1 11.18 -13.29 -26.76
CA VAL A 1 9.71 -13.51 -26.81
C VAL A 1 9.13 -12.93 -25.54
N GLN A 2 8.25 -11.92 -25.62
CA GLN A 2 7.55 -11.43 -24.43
C GLN A 2 6.37 -12.39 -24.19
N ASN A 3 6.41 -13.17 -23.11
CA ASN A 3 5.30 -14.05 -22.77
C ASN A 3 4.22 -13.24 -22.05
N GLN A 4 3.19 -12.79 -22.78
CA GLN A 4 2.13 -11.94 -22.26
C GLN A 4 0.77 -12.37 -22.78
N MET A 5 -0.22 -12.40 -21.87
CA MET A 5 -1.63 -12.43 -22.25
C MET A 5 -2.11 -10.99 -22.41
N GLN A 6 -2.67 -10.67 -23.58
CA GLN A 6 -3.22 -9.35 -23.86
C GLN A 6 -4.71 -9.30 -23.53
N VAL A 7 -5.10 -8.27 -22.79
CA VAL A 7 -6.50 -7.96 -22.43
C VAL A 7 -6.81 -6.58 -22.98
N TYR A 8 -7.81 -6.48 -23.87
CA TYR A 8 -8.12 -5.26 -24.63
C TYR A 8 -9.57 -4.82 -24.46
N ASN A 9 -9.80 -3.56 -24.03
CA ASN A 9 -11.14 -2.97 -23.84
C ASN A 9 -12.06 -3.79 -22.91
N GLN A 10 -11.60 -4.15 -21.71
CA GLN A 10 -12.37 -4.99 -20.80
C GLN A 10 -12.33 -4.50 -19.35
N ARG A 11 -13.43 -4.82 -18.65
CA ARG A 11 -13.45 -4.92 -17.19
C ARG A 11 -12.93 -6.32 -16.80
N PHE A 12 -11.77 -6.39 -16.16
CA PHE A 12 -11.20 -7.63 -15.65
C PHE A 12 -11.43 -7.70 -14.14
N VAL A 13 -12.56 -8.29 -13.74
CA VAL A 13 -13.07 -8.21 -12.37
C VAL A 13 -13.32 -9.59 -11.78
N ASP A 14 -13.00 -9.77 -10.50
CA ASP A 14 -13.27 -10.99 -9.70
C ASP A 14 -12.53 -12.27 -10.12
N ASN A 15 -11.43 -12.16 -10.85
CA ASN A 15 -10.70 -13.32 -11.35
C ASN A 15 -9.71 -13.88 -10.33
N ASP A 16 -9.41 -15.17 -10.47
CA ASP A 16 -8.31 -15.85 -9.81
C ASP A 16 -7.35 -16.38 -10.89
N VAL A 17 -6.22 -15.70 -11.06
CA VAL A 17 -5.16 -16.07 -11.99
C VAL A 17 -4.04 -16.73 -11.21
N ARG A 18 -3.84 -18.04 -11.41
CA ARG A 18 -2.89 -18.83 -10.63
C ARG A 18 -2.02 -19.68 -11.55
N PHE A 19 -0.79 -19.97 -11.13
CA PHE A 19 0.14 -20.89 -11.80
C PHE A 19 0.37 -20.53 -13.27
N PHE A 20 0.91 -19.34 -13.50
CA PHE A 20 1.01 -18.76 -14.84
C PHE A 20 2.45 -18.38 -15.20
N CYS A 21 2.78 -18.45 -16.48
CA CYS A 21 4.13 -18.19 -17.00
C CYS A 21 4.24 -16.91 -17.87
N TYR A 22 3.27 -15.99 -17.77
CA TYR A 22 3.12 -14.81 -18.63
C TYR A 22 2.72 -13.56 -17.85
N GLY A 23 3.08 -12.36 -18.31
CA GLY A 23 2.52 -11.12 -17.75
C GLY A 23 1.10 -10.86 -18.27
N LEU A 24 0.27 -10.13 -17.52
CA LEU A 24 -1.02 -9.66 -18.02
C LEU A 24 -0.87 -8.23 -18.54
N ARG A 25 -1.08 -8.03 -19.84
CA ARG A 25 -0.95 -6.72 -20.48
C ARG A 25 -2.32 -6.16 -20.84
N PHE A 26 -2.66 -5.00 -20.30
CA PHE A 26 -3.94 -4.31 -20.47
C PHE A 26 -3.78 -3.08 -21.35
N SER A 27 -4.70 -2.94 -22.31
CA SER A 27 -4.77 -1.77 -23.20
C SER A 27 -6.20 -1.54 -23.70
N GLY A 28 -6.40 -0.45 -24.46
CA GLY A 28 -7.72 0.01 -24.88
C GLY A 28 -8.28 1.13 -24.00
N ASP A 29 -9.44 1.67 -24.31
CA ASP A 29 -9.99 2.87 -23.67
C ASP A 29 -10.53 2.61 -22.26
N THR A 30 -11.05 1.40 -22.00
CA THR A 30 -11.80 1.06 -20.78
C THR A 30 -11.08 0.09 -19.85
N VAL A 31 -9.77 0.27 -19.63
CA VAL A 31 -9.00 -0.62 -18.74
C VAL A 31 -9.44 -0.44 -17.29
N TYR A 32 -10.10 -1.46 -16.76
CA TYR A 32 -10.58 -1.51 -15.38
C TYR A 32 -10.32 -2.89 -14.78
N VAL A 33 -9.38 -2.98 -13.84
CA VAL A 33 -8.90 -4.23 -13.25
C VAL A 33 -9.18 -4.23 -11.76
N GLU A 34 -10.21 -4.96 -11.31
CA GLU A 34 -10.68 -4.88 -9.93
C GLU A 34 -10.87 -6.26 -9.26
N ASN A 35 -10.51 -6.36 -7.98
CA ASN A 35 -10.86 -7.52 -7.15
C ASN A 35 -10.31 -8.87 -7.65
N ASN A 36 -9.10 -8.88 -8.23
CA ASN A 36 -8.46 -10.09 -8.72
C ASN A 36 -7.43 -10.64 -7.73
N LEU A 37 -7.27 -11.97 -7.71
CA LEU A 37 -6.16 -12.65 -7.04
C LEU A 37 -5.21 -13.13 -8.13
N ILE A 38 -3.95 -12.73 -8.05
CA ILE A 38 -2.91 -13.08 -9.02
C ILE A 38 -1.75 -13.69 -8.23
N GLU A 39 -1.55 -14.99 -8.34
CA GLU A 39 -0.55 -15.68 -7.52
C GLU A 39 0.20 -16.80 -8.22
N HIS A 40 1.37 -17.14 -7.69
CA HIS A 40 2.21 -18.24 -8.19
C HIS A 40 2.61 -18.06 -9.66
N GLY A 41 3.03 -16.84 -10.01
CA GLY A 41 3.39 -16.44 -11.37
C GLY A 41 4.90 -16.36 -11.62
N ILE A 42 5.33 -16.74 -12.82
CA ILE A 42 6.70 -16.53 -13.30
C ILE A 42 6.62 -15.85 -14.66
N TYR A 43 6.99 -14.59 -14.77
CA TYR A 43 6.87 -13.83 -16.02
C TYR A 43 8.13 -13.04 -16.25
N GLY A 44 8.61 -12.95 -17.49
CA GLY A 44 9.83 -12.20 -17.81
C GLY A 44 9.77 -11.60 -19.20
N CYS A 45 10.08 -10.32 -19.31
CA CYS A 45 9.99 -9.62 -20.59
C CYS A 45 10.89 -8.37 -20.74
N GLY A 46 11.75 -8.09 -19.74
CA GLY A 46 12.67 -6.94 -19.73
C GLY A 46 12.20 -5.76 -18.87
N PRO A 47 13.07 -4.74 -18.70
CA PRO A 47 13.06 -3.82 -17.55
C PRO A 47 11.86 -2.90 -17.36
N MET A 48 10.95 -2.78 -18.34
CA MET A 48 9.82 -1.84 -18.26
C MET A 48 8.58 -2.30 -19.06
N GLY A 49 8.57 -3.55 -19.51
CA GLY A 49 7.54 -4.07 -20.43
C GLY A 49 6.57 -5.05 -19.80
N CYS A 50 6.70 -5.40 -18.52
CA CYS A 50 5.89 -6.41 -17.84
C CYS A 50 5.76 -6.10 -16.36
N GLY A 51 4.62 -6.48 -15.81
CA GLY A 51 4.46 -6.86 -14.43
C GLY A 51 3.52 -8.06 -14.38
N ALA A 52 3.15 -8.49 -13.18
CA ALA A 52 1.95 -9.31 -13.00
C ALA A 52 0.76 -8.62 -13.67
N LEU A 53 0.69 -7.28 -13.56
CA LEU A 53 -0.21 -6.42 -14.31
C LEU A 53 0.61 -5.33 -15.03
N PHE A 54 0.41 -5.15 -16.34
CA PHE A 54 1.02 -4.08 -17.12
C PHE A 54 -0.04 -3.32 -17.91
N VAL A 55 -0.24 -2.04 -17.59
CA VAL A 55 -1.20 -1.15 -18.26
C VAL A 55 -0.48 -0.22 -19.23
N ASN A 56 -0.65 -0.45 -20.53
CA ASN A 56 0.04 0.32 -21.57
C ASN A 56 -0.90 1.10 -22.50
N GLY A 57 -2.19 1.12 -22.18
CA GLY A 57 -3.26 1.85 -22.85
C GLY A 57 -4.40 2.08 -21.85
N GLY A 58 -5.21 3.12 -22.04
CA GLY A 58 -6.27 3.47 -21.10
C GLY A 58 -6.67 4.94 -21.19
N ASN A 59 -7.97 5.21 -21.10
CA ASN A 59 -8.47 6.53 -20.72
C ASN A 59 -8.84 6.48 -19.23
N LEU A 60 -7.99 7.06 -18.37
CA LEU A 60 -8.12 7.00 -16.90
C LEU A 60 -8.22 5.55 -16.36
N PRO A 61 -7.22 4.70 -16.64
CA PRO A 61 -7.27 3.30 -16.25
C PRO A 61 -7.23 3.12 -14.73
N VAL A 62 -7.96 2.13 -14.23
CA VAL A 62 -8.06 1.83 -12.80
C VAL A 62 -7.60 0.39 -12.52
N VAL A 63 -6.72 0.24 -11.54
CA VAL A 63 -6.28 -1.05 -10.99
C VAL A 63 -6.50 -1.01 -9.48
N LYS A 64 -7.54 -1.73 -9.01
CA LYS A 64 -8.04 -1.58 -7.65
C LYS A 64 -8.31 -2.91 -6.94
N ARG A 65 -8.06 -2.99 -5.63
CA ARG A 65 -8.42 -4.17 -4.82
C ARG A 65 -7.86 -5.50 -5.34
N ASN A 66 -6.69 -5.48 -5.98
CA ASN A 66 -6.05 -6.72 -6.42
C ASN A 66 -5.09 -7.23 -5.35
N THR A 67 -5.05 -8.54 -5.14
CA THR A 67 -3.98 -9.19 -4.37
C THR A 67 -3.01 -9.84 -5.33
N ILE A 68 -1.73 -9.47 -5.27
CA ILE A 68 -0.67 -10.08 -6.08
C ILE A 68 0.39 -10.64 -5.14
N ARG A 69 0.69 -11.94 -5.28
CA ARG A 69 1.64 -12.60 -4.38
C ARG A 69 2.33 -13.83 -4.95
N TYR A 70 3.44 -14.21 -4.33
CA TYR A 70 4.20 -15.41 -4.69
C TYR A 70 4.60 -15.42 -6.17
N THR A 71 5.01 -14.27 -6.69
CA THR A 71 5.52 -14.16 -8.07
C THR A 71 7.04 -14.08 -8.05
N GLN A 72 7.71 -14.70 -9.02
CA GLN A 72 9.16 -14.90 -8.90
C GLN A 72 10.00 -13.79 -9.53
N GLN A 73 9.58 -13.19 -10.65
CA GLN A 73 10.41 -12.29 -11.44
C GLN A 73 9.68 -10.96 -11.73
N TRP A 74 10.44 -9.86 -11.84
CA TRP A 74 10.00 -8.54 -12.33
C TRP A 74 8.96 -7.82 -11.46
N HIS A 75 8.22 -6.90 -12.07
CA HIS A 75 7.39 -5.92 -11.40
C HIS A 75 6.04 -6.49 -10.95
N GLY A 76 5.39 -5.83 -9.99
CA GLY A 76 3.99 -6.09 -9.64
C GLY A 76 3.05 -5.46 -10.67
N ILE A 77 2.73 -4.19 -10.45
CA ILE A 77 1.87 -3.35 -11.29
C ILE A 77 2.72 -2.31 -12.00
N VAL A 78 2.69 -2.31 -13.33
CA VAL A 78 3.36 -1.33 -14.19
C VAL A 78 2.33 -0.57 -14.99
N TRP A 79 2.51 0.73 -15.14
CA TRP A 79 1.69 1.53 -16.07
C TRP A 79 2.55 2.53 -16.83
N LEU A 80 2.16 2.84 -18.08
CA LEU A 80 2.85 3.81 -18.94
C LEU A 80 1.88 4.82 -19.56
N VAL A 81 0.76 5.05 -18.88
CA VAL A 81 -0.33 5.92 -19.34
C VAL A 81 -0.73 6.89 -18.24
N LYS A 82 -1.06 8.12 -18.64
CA LYS A 82 -1.46 9.20 -17.74
C LYS A 82 -2.79 8.93 -17.05
N GLY A 83 -3.00 9.57 -15.90
CA GLY A 83 -4.25 9.49 -15.14
C GLY A 83 -4.56 8.12 -14.56
N PHE A 84 -3.57 7.24 -14.44
CA PHE A 84 -3.71 5.91 -13.87
C PHE A 84 -4.07 5.98 -12.38
N GLU A 85 -5.02 5.16 -11.92
CA GLU A 85 -5.31 4.95 -10.50
C GLU A 85 -4.92 3.54 -10.08
N GLY A 86 -4.03 3.45 -9.08
CA GLY A 86 -3.68 2.22 -8.38
C GLY A 86 -4.10 2.31 -6.92
N SER A 87 -5.25 1.74 -6.56
CA SER A 87 -5.82 1.90 -5.22
C SER A 87 -6.19 0.59 -4.51
N TYR A 88 -5.95 0.51 -3.19
CA TYR A 88 -6.32 -0.66 -2.39
C TYR A 88 -5.74 -2.00 -2.88
N ASN A 89 -4.59 -2.01 -3.55
CA ASN A 89 -3.92 -3.24 -3.97
C ASN A 89 -2.98 -3.76 -2.88
N HIS A 90 -2.92 -5.08 -2.73
CA HIS A 90 -2.14 -5.79 -1.72
C HIS A 90 -1.09 -6.64 -2.42
N LEU A 91 0.14 -6.15 -2.43
CA LEU A 91 1.28 -6.79 -3.08
C LEU A 91 2.23 -7.32 -2.01
N HIS A 92 2.51 -8.61 -2.01
CA HIS A 92 3.49 -9.18 -1.08
C HIS A 92 4.13 -10.45 -1.62
N ASP A 93 5.37 -10.74 -1.25
CA ASP A 93 6.12 -11.87 -1.82
C ASP A 93 6.18 -11.79 -3.35
N VAL A 94 6.37 -10.57 -3.88
CA VAL A 94 6.53 -10.27 -5.29
C VAL A 94 8.01 -10.15 -5.59
N CYS A 95 8.46 -10.93 -6.57
CA CYS A 95 9.86 -11.06 -6.98
C CYS A 95 10.78 -11.59 -5.86
N THR A 96 11.07 -12.88 -5.90
CA THR A 96 11.88 -13.60 -4.89
C THR A 96 13.39 -13.54 -5.17
N PHE A 97 13.81 -12.81 -6.21
CA PHE A 97 15.22 -12.48 -6.46
C PHE A 97 15.34 -10.99 -6.74
N ARG A 98 16.46 -10.39 -6.34
CA ARG A 98 16.68 -8.96 -6.54
C ARG A 98 16.84 -8.63 -8.02
N ASP A 99 16.02 -7.70 -8.48
CA ASP A 99 16.06 -7.08 -9.81
C ASP A 99 15.89 -5.56 -9.67
N ASP A 100 16.19 -4.77 -10.71
CA ASP A 100 15.81 -3.35 -10.75
C ASP A 100 14.33 -3.19 -11.13
N ALA A 101 13.46 -3.71 -10.27
CA ALA A 101 12.01 -3.67 -10.41
C ALA A 101 11.34 -3.05 -9.17
N SER A 102 10.01 -2.94 -9.21
CA SER A 102 9.21 -2.43 -8.09
C SER A 102 7.82 -3.06 -8.09
N ASN A 103 7.20 -3.11 -6.91
CA ASN A 103 5.82 -3.55 -6.75
C ASN A 103 4.87 -2.65 -7.54
N PHE A 104 5.07 -1.33 -7.49
CA PHE A 104 4.40 -0.35 -8.34
C PHE A 104 5.45 0.42 -9.14
N GLN A 105 5.33 0.49 -10.47
CA GLN A 105 6.30 1.23 -11.28
C GLN A 105 5.71 1.96 -12.49
N THR A 106 6.23 3.16 -12.75
CA THR A 106 5.95 3.91 -13.97
C THR A 106 7.14 4.76 -14.42
N LYS A 107 6.99 5.42 -15.58
CA LYS A 107 7.86 6.47 -16.09
C LYS A 107 7.13 7.33 -17.13
N PHE A 108 7.75 8.44 -17.48
CA PHE A 108 7.36 9.39 -18.52
C PHE A 108 5.91 9.85 -18.33
N ALA A 109 5.10 9.81 -19.39
CA ALA A 109 3.69 10.17 -19.36
C ALA A 109 2.86 9.33 -18.36
N GLY A 110 3.38 8.17 -17.88
CA GLY A 110 2.72 7.40 -16.85
C GLY A 110 2.73 8.08 -15.48
N GLU A 111 3.64 9.02 -15.20
CA GLU A 111 3.59 9.80 -13.96
C GLU A 111 2.48 10.87 -14.02
N GLU A 112 2.17 11.39 -15.21
CA GLU A 112 1.20 12.48 -15.43
C GLU A 112 -0.15 12.19 -14.77
N LYS A 113 -0.39 12.85 -13.65
CA LYS A 113 -1.63 12.75 -12.87
C LYS A 113 -1.97 11.31 -12.43
N ALA A 114 -0.96 10.45 -12.26
CA ALA A 114 -1.15 9.14 -11.65
C ALA A 114 -1.46 9.26 -10.15
N GLN A 115 -2.23 8.32 -9.65
CA GLN A 115 -2.74 8.26 -8.28
C GLN A 115 -2.48 6.89 -7.69
N ILE A 116 -1.50 6.76 -6.78
CA ILE A 116 -1.21 5.48 -6.12
C ILE A 116 -1.49 5.61 -4.62
N HIS A 117 -2.54 4.95 -4.12
CA HIS A 117 -2.96 5.15 -2.74
C HIS A 117 -3.60 3.98 -2.03
N HIS A 118 -3.50 3.96 -0.70
CA HIS A 118 -4.11 2.93 0.15
C HIS A 118 -3.64 1.51 -0.21
N ASN A 119 -2.42 1.37 -0.71
CA ASN A 119 -1.84 0.08 -1.07
C ASN A 119 -0.90 -0.43 0.02
N TRP A 120 -0.74 -1.75 0.10
CA TRP A 120 0.34 -2.39 0.85
C TRP A 120 1.29 -3.04 -0.14
N ALA A 121 2.60 -2.78 0.03
CA ALA A 121 3.67 -3.49 -0.68
C ALA A 121 4.77 -3.89 0.31
N TYR A 122 4.94 -5.20 0.52
CA TYR A 122 5.90 -5.70 1.51
C TYR A 122 6.48 -7.08 1.18
N ASN A 123 7.48 -7.52 1.93
CA ASN A 123 8.16 -8.81 1.76
C ASN A 123 8.56 -9.05 0.29
N SER A 124 9.36 -8.17 -0.29
CA SER A 124 9.73 -8.25 -1.70
C SER A 124 11.21 -7.86 -1.88
N GLU A 125 11.96 -8.56 -2.72
CA GLU A 125 13.38 -8.23 -2.98
C GLU A 125 13.56 -6.99 -3.89
N ILE A 126 12.45 -6.36 -4.26
CA ILE A 126 12.34 -5.19 -5.14
C ILE A 126 11.78 -4.00 -4.36
N LYS A 127 11.69 -2.82 -4.97
CA LYS A 127 11.17 -1.61 -4.30
C LYS A 127 9.66 -1.69 -4.11
N GLY A 128 9.08 -1.00 -3.12
CA GLY A 128 7.64 -0.88 -2.96
C GLY A 128 7.00 -0.05 -4.08
N LEU A 129 7.46 1.16 -4.32
CA LEU A 129 6.97 2.03 -5.38
C LEU A 129 8.11 2.77 -6.07
N ARG A 130 8.04 2.92 -7.40
CA ARG A 130 8.97 3.76 -8.14
C ARG A 130 8.27 4.59 -9.21
N PHE A 131 8.40 5.90 -9.08
CA PHE A 131 8.29 6.82 -10.21
C PHE A 131 9.70 6.93 -10.78
N ASP A 132 9.92 6.31 -11.93
CA ASP A 132 11.27 6.01 -12.41
C ASP A 132 11.90 7.16 -13.20
N THR A 133 11.10 7.98 -13.88
CA THR A 133 11.55 9.26 -14.47
C THR A 133 10.41 9.92 -15.24
N CYS A 134 10.01 11.11 -14.82
CA CYS A 134 9.34 12.08 -15.68
C CYS A 134 10.05 13.41 -15.45
N GLY A 135 11.00 13.74 -16.31
CA GLY A 135 11.77 14.96 -16.16
C GLY A 135 12.71 15.13 -17.32
N GLY A 136 13.65 16.06 -17.17
CA GLY A 136 14.62 16.33 -18.20
C GLY A 136 15.68 17.31 -17.73
N LYS A 137 16.51 17.73 -18.69
CA LYS A 137 17.60 18.69 -18.48
C LYS A 137 17.09 20.13 -18.53
N GLY A 138 17.64 20.98 -17.69
CA GLY A 138 17.33 22.41 -17.63
C GLY A 138 16.74 22.80 -16.28
N SER A 139 16.20 24.02 -16.19
CA SER A 139 15.82 24.64 -14.92
C SER A 139 14.34 25.01 -14.82
N SER A 140 13.49 24.60 -15.77
CA SER A 140 12.10 25.04 -15.84
C SER A 140 11.10 24.20 -15.02
N GLY A 141 11.56 23.09 -14.44
CA GLY A 141 10.67 22.10 -13.82
C GLY A 141 9.83 21.35 -14.87
N TYR A 142 9.13 20.30 -14.42
CA TYR A 142 8.38 19.39 -15.28
C TYR A 142 6.96 19.17 -14.74
N PRO A 143 6.06 20.16 -14.88
CA PRO A 143 4.70 20.11 -14.32
C PRO A 143 3.82 19.00 -14.90
N GLN A 144 4.18 18.47 -16.07
CA GLN A 144 3.48 17.35 -16.70
C GLN A 144 3.66 16.02 -15.93
N CYS A 145 4.55 15.95 -14.95
CA CYS A 145 4.81 14.73 -14.19
C CYS A 145 3.79 14.58 -13.07
N GLY A 146 3.77 15.47 -12.08
CA GLY A 146 2.51 15.91 -11.46
C GLY A 146 1.60 14.84 -10.84
N GLY A 147 2.12 13.68 -10.45
CA GLY A 147 1.37 12.56 -9.85
C GLY A 147 1.27 12.68 -8.33
N ALA A 148 0.59 11.72 -7.71
CA ALA A 148 0.43 11.68 -6.27
C ALA A 148 0.51 10.26 -5.71
N ILE A 149 1.21 10.12 -4.59
CA ILE A 149 1.21 8.91 -3.77
C ILE A 149 0.78 9.25 -2.35
N TRP A 150 -0.25 8.55 -1.84
CA TRP A 150 -0.70 8.79 -0.47
C TRP A 150 -1.26 7.58 0.26
N SER A 151 -1.13 7.58 1.58
CA SER A 151 -1.67 6.52 2.44
C SER A 151 -1.23 5.11 2.02
N ASN A 152 -0.02 4.95 1.49
CA ASN A 152 0.53 3.63 1.17
C ASN A 152 1.40 3.12 2.32
N VAL A 153 1.54 1.80 2.44
CA VAL A 153 2.44 1.14 3.40
C VAL A 153 3.51 0.34 2.66
N PHE A 154 4.78 0.58 3.03
CA PHE A 154 5.94 -0.11 2.48
C PHE A 154 6.86 -0.64 3.58
N PHE A 155 7.07 -1.95 3.67
CA PHE A 155 8.00 -2.52 4.64
C PHE A 155 8.63 -3.82 4.18
N ASN A 156 9.83 -4.13 4.68
CA ASN A 156 10.57 -5.31 4.26
C ASN A 156 10.66 -5.46 2.72
N THR A 157 10.89 -4.33 2.04
CA THR A 157 11.19 -4.25 0.61
C THR A 157 12.62 -3.78 0.40
N HIS A 158 13.19 -3.86 -0.81
CA HIS A 158 14.54 -3.33 -1.06
C HIS A 158 14.65 -1.82 -0.73
N GLN A 159 13.57 -1.08 -0.99
CA GLN A 159 13.38 0.35 -0.74
C GLN A 159 11.87 0.61 -0.76
N GLY A 160 11.32 1.35 0.20
CA GLY A 160 9.87 1.54 0.27
C GLY A 160 9.31 2.30 -0.94
N ALA A 161 9.78 3.52 -1.17
CA ALA A 161 9.43 4.32 -2.34
C ALA A 161 10.63 5.10 -2.89
N ASN A 162 10.72 5.17 -4.22
CA ASN A 162 11.69 6.01 -4.93
C ASN A 162 10.97 6.95 -5.90
N ILE A 163 10.88 8.21 -5.52
CA ILE A 163 10.11 9.22 -6.23
C ILE A 163 11.07 10.11 -7.01
N LYS A 164 11.11 9.89 -8.32
CA LYS A 164 11.69 10.83 -9.28
C LYS A 164 10.57 11.61 -9.97
N GLY A 165 10.96 12.39 -10.96
CA GLY A 165 10.10 13.34 -11.65
C GLY A 165 9.85 14.60 -10.85
N ASP A 166 8.83 15.40 -11.17
CA ASP A 166 8.64 16.73 -10.56
C ASP A 166 7.15 17.04 -10.34
N HIS A 167 6.85 18.05 -9.51
CA HIS A 167 5.49 18.42 -9.10
C HIS A 167 4.69 17.24 -8.49
N GLN A 168 5.38 16.29 -7.88
CA GLN A 168 4.79 15.12 -7.23
C GLN A 168 4.21 15.50 -5.87
N LEU A 169 3.09 14.91 -5.48
CA LEU A 169 2.60 14.94 -4.10
C LEU A 169 2.94 13.63 -3.39
N VAL A 170 3.72 13.70 -2.31
CA VAL A 170 4.11 12.53 -1.49
C VAL A 170 3.55 12.74 -0.09
N VAL A 171 2.40 12.12 0.21
CA VAL A 171 1.61 12.49 1.38
C VAL A 171 1.19 11.32 2.25
N GLY A 172 1.41 11.36 3.57
CA GLY A 172 0.77 10.40 4.48
C GLY A 172 1.14 8.94 4.22
N ASN A 173 2.32 8.64 3.68
CA ASN A 173 2.76 7.26 3.47
C ASN A 173 3.50 6.74 4.71
N THR A 174 3.42 5.43 4.96
CA THR A 174 4.15 4.75 6.04
C THR A 174 5.24 3.85 5.45
N GLY A 175 6.50 4.05 5.84
CA GLY A 175 7.63 3.26 5.33
C GLY A 175 8.64 2.88 6.40
N PHE A 176 8.84 1.59 6.70
CA PHE A 176 9.76 1.15 7.76
C PHE A 176 10.41 -0.19 7.43
N ASP A 177 11.57 -0.45 8.03
CA ASP A 177 12.27 -1.75 7.94
C ASP A 177 12.43 -2.23 6.49
N ASN A 178 12.54 -1.30 5.54
CA ASN A 178 12.99 -1.60 4.20
C ASN A 178 14.52 -1.80 4.23
N GLY A 179 15.08 -2.38 3.18
CA GLY A 179 16.47 -2.80 3.10
C GLY A 179 17.50 -1.67 3.27
N GLN A 180 18.70 -1.81 2.71
CA GLN A 180 19.79 -0.86 2.98
C GLN A 180 19.59 0.56 2.43
N ARG A 181 18.44 0.85 1.81
CA ARG A 181 18.10 2.16 1.24
C ARG A 181 17.17 2.95 2.19
N VAL A 182 16.93 4.20 1.84
CA VAL A 182 15.98 5.07 2.54
C VAL A 182 14.55 4.57 2.29
N ASP A 183 13.68 4.54 3.32
CA ASP A 183 12.31 4.03 3.19
C ASP A 183 11.51 4.81 2.15
N ILE A 184 11.60 6.14 2.15
CA ILE A 184 10.98 7.00 1.14
C ILE A 184 12.03 7.98 0.62
N THR A 185 12.35 7.88 -0.67
CA THR A 185 13.29 8.77 -1.35
C THR A 185 12.55 9.74 -2.26
N VAL A 186 12.85 11.03 -2.14
CA VAL A 186 12.36 12.09 -3.04
C VAL A 186 13.56 12.72 -3.74
N SER A 187 14.00 12.14 -4.85
CA SER A 187 15.28 12.48 -5.47
C SER A 187 15.26 13.86 -6.13
N PRO A 188 16.31 14.69 -6.00
CA PRO A 188 16.33 16.05 -6.55
C PRO A 188 16.86 16.08 -8.00
N ALA A 189 17.51 15.00 -8.43
CA ALA A 189 18.16 14.91 -9.72
C ALA A 189 18.26 13.46 -10.20
N GLY A 190 18.38 13.30 -11.52
CA GLY A 190 18.76 12.04 -12.14
C GLY A 190 20.23 11.72 -11.87
N VAL A 191 20.50 10.44 -11.64
CA VAL A 191 21.85 9.91 -11.44
C VAL A 191 22.04 8.70 -12.33
N GLY A 192 23.17 8.66 -13.05
CA GLY A 192 23.58 7.52 -13.85
C GLY A 192 23.26 7.69 -15.34
N GLY A 193 24.29 8.01 -16.11
CA GLY A 193 24.31 7.89 -17.56
C GLY A 193 23.25 8.76 -18.25
N THR A 194 22.19 8.14 -18.75
CA THR A 194 21.17 8.80 -19.58
C THR A 194 20.35 9.86 -18.83
N GLU A 195 20.29 9.76 -17.50
CA GLU A 195 19.58 10.71 -16.63
C GLU A 195 20.49 11.81 -16.07
N ASP A 196 21.79 11.80 -16.40
CA ASP A 196 22.73 12.79 -15.87
C ASP A 196 22.30 14.21 -16.28
N GLY A 197 22.10 15.07 -15.27
CA GLY A 197 21.63 16.44 -15.42
C GLY A 197 20.10 16.58 -15.49
N TYR A 198 19.33 15.51 -15.27
CA TYR A 198 17.88 15.62 -15.11
C TYR A 198 17.55 16.27 -13.77
N VAL A 199 16.57 17.16 -13.77
CA VAL A 199 16.07 17.84 -12.55
C VAL A 199 14.76 17.19 -12.12
N TYR A 200 14.68 16.82 -10.85
CA TYR A 200 13.54 16.19 -10.22
C TYR A 200 13.12 16.94 -8.94
N ASN A 201 11.85 16.84 -8.60
CA ASN A 201 11.21 17.25 -7.36
C ASN A 201 11.48 18.69 -6.89
N ARG A 202 11.82 19.58 -7.83
CA ARG A 202 12.05 20.99 -7.52
C ARG A 202 10.77 21.67 -7.02
N PHE A 203 9.63 21.25 -7.52
CA PHE A 203 8.31 21.79 -7.21
C PHE A 203 7.37 20.72 -6.65
N SER A 204 7.92 19.64 -6.12
CA SER A 204 7.15 18.61 -5.43
C SER A 204 6.83 19.02 -4.00
N ASP A 205 5.82 18.37 -3.42
CA ASP A 205 5.31 18.61 -2.08
C ASP A 205 5.38 17.30 -1.28
N THR A 206 6.03 17.34 -0.10
CA THR A 206 6.18 16.16 0.77
C THR A 206 5.67 16.44 2.16
N TYR A 207 4.53 15.83 2.54
CA TYR A 207 3.84 16.14 3.78
C TYR A 207 3.33 14.91 4.52
N ASN A 208 3.22 15.00 5.85
CA ASN A 208 2.51 14.03 6.68
C ASN A 208 3.01 12.58 6.61
N ASN A 209 4.17 12.29 6.01
CA ASN A 209 4.68 10.92 5.90
C ASN A 209 5.26 10.45 7.22
N ALA A 210 5.19 9.14 7.48
CA ALA A 210 5.87 8.48 8.58
C ALA A 210 6.86 7.46 8.02
N ALA A 211 8.15 7.71 8.16
CA ALA A 211 9.20 6.80 7.70
C ALA A 211 10.20 6.44 8.81
N GLY A 212 10.95 5.35 8.67
CA GLY A 212 12.22 5.20 9.38
C GLY A 212 13.22 6.23 8.83
N ARG A 213 13.32 6.29 7.50
CA ARG A 213 14.18 7.21 6.74
C ARG A 213 13.40 7.88 5.61
N LEU A 214 13.41 9.22 5.59
CA LEU A 214 12.86 10.04 4.52
C LEU A 214 13.88 11.11 4.10
N SER A 215 14.35 11.03 2.86
CA SER A 215 15.51 11.81 2.39
C SER A 215 15.46 12.01 0.88
N GLN A 216 16.21 12.98 0.37
CA GLN A 216 16.43 13.10 -1.07
C GLN A 216 17.48 12.10 -1.60
N SER A 217 18.36 11.61 -0.72
CA SER A 217 19.37 10.59 -1.02
C SER A 217 18.76 9.19 -0.91
N ASP A 218 19.11 8.31 -1.84
CA ASP A 218 18.62 6.94 -1.90
C ASP A 218 19.26 5.98 -0.87
N SER A 219 20.40 6.38 -0.30
CA SER A 219 21.27 5.50 0.49
C SER A 219 21.43 5.94 1.94
N ARG A 220 21.16 7.21 2.28
CA ARG A 220 21.37 7.74 3.65
C ARG A 220 20.40 8.87 3.99
N CYS A 221 20.11 9.04 5.29
CA CYS A 221 19.52 10.26 5.87
C CYS A 221 20.55 11.41 5.86
N SER A 222 20.85 11.97 4.69
CA SER A 222 21.96 12.91 4.55
C SER A 222 21.55 14.32 4.15
N THR A 223 20.37 14.48 3.53
CA THR A 223 20.03 15.73 2.87
C THR A 223 18.53 16.00 2.88
N ALA A 224 18.19 17.28 3.07
CA ALA A 224 16.82 17.75 3.20
C ALA A 224 15.98 17.45 1.95
N LEU A 225 14.67 17.36 2.14
CA LEU A 225 13.72 17.12 1.05
C LEU A 225 13.71 18.32 0.08
N PRO A 226 13.62 18.07 -1.24
CA PRO A 226 13.45 19.13 -2.21
C PRO A 226 11.99 19.61 -2.23
N GLY A 227 11.76 20.78 -2.83
CA GLY A 227 10.43 21.36 -2.92
C GLY A 227 9.87 21.79 -1.55
N ALA A 228 8.55 21.89 -1.43
CA ALA A 228 7.92 22.23 -0.15
C ALA A 228 7.72 20.96 0.68
N SER A 229 7.95 21.07 2.00
CA SER A 229 7.75 19.94 2.91
C SER A 229 7.37 20.39 4.31
N GLY A 230 6.72 19.52 5.07
CA GLY A 230 6.31 19.79 6.44
C GLY A 230 5.62 18.61 7.11
N SER A 231 5.62 18.59 8.44
CA SER A 231 4.98 17.53 9.25
C SER A 231 5.33 16.11 8.81
N ASN A 232 6.59 15.84 8.45
CA ASN A 232 7.03 14.46 8.18
C ASN A 232 7.73 13.90 9.41
N TYR A 233 7.48 12.64 9.73
CA TYR A 233 8.22 11.87 10.71
C TYR A 233 9.29 11.01 10.02
N ALA A 234 10.55 11.15 10.45
CA ALA A 234 11.58 10.17 10.15
C ALA A 234 12.48 9.92 11.36
N ALA A 235 12.37 8.70 11.89
CA ALA A 235 13.10 8.29 13.08
C ALA A 235 14.61 8.56 12.98
N ASP A 236 15.23 8.19 11.85
CA ASP A 236 16.68 8.22 11.67
C ASP A 236 17.21 9.52 11.05
N CYS A 237 16.34 10.45 10.63
CA CYS A 237 16.73 11.64 9.85
C CYS A 237 16.61 12.98 10.62
N ALA A 238 16.86 12.97 11.94
CA ALA A 238 16.63 14.14 12.83
C ALA A 238 17.32 15.45 12.38
N SER A 239 18.46 15.38 11.71
CA SER A 239 19.21 16.56 11.22
C SER A 239 18.54 17.28 10.04
N LEU A 240 17.44 16.75 9.49
CA LEU A 240 16.81 17.24 8.27
C LEU A 240 15.54 18.07 8.53
N GLY A 241 15.29 18.50 9.78
CA GLY A 241 14.13 19.31 10.15
C GLY A 241 12.80 18.55 10.19
N GLN A 242 12.87 17.21 10.21
CA GLN A 242 11.71 16.32 10.32
C GLN A 242 11.41 16.02 11.80
N LEU A 243 10.15 15.65 12.09
CA LEU A 243 9.79 15.10 13.38
C LEU A 243 10.50 13.77 13.57
N THR A 244 10.97 13.50 14.78
CA THR A 244 11.75 12.30 15.12
C THR A 244 11.30 11.75 16.47
N GLY A 245 11.77 10.56 16.82
CA GLY A 245 11.34 9.81 17.99
C GLY A 245 11.91 8.39 17.96
N PRO A 246 11.22 7.40 18.54
CA PRO A 246 11.66 6.00 18.49
C PRO A 246 11.70 5.47 17.04
N ALA A 247 12.28 4.28 16.84
CA ALA A 247 12.25 3.66 15.52
C ALA A 247 10.80 3.57 15.02
N LEU A 248 10.53 3.79 13.73
CA LEU A 248 9.13 3.86 13.26
C LEU A 248 8.35 2.58 13.61
N LYS A 249 8.99 1.41 13.55
CA LYS A 249 8.38 0.14 13.97
C LYS A 249 7.95 0.07 15.45
N GLU A 250 8.52 0.92 16.30
CA GLU A 250 8.17 1.07 17.72
C GLU A 250 7.12 2.17 17.93
N ALA A 251 7.03 3.14 17.01
CA ALA A 251 6.00 4.19 17.02
C ALA A 251 4.64 3.71 16.47
N LEU A 252 4.62 2.56 15.79
CA LEU A 252 3.43 1.88 15.29
C LEU A 252 2.99 0.77 16.25
N ARG A 253 1.68 0.47 16.27
CA ARG A 253 1.07 -0.40 17.28
C ARG A 253 1.56 -1.85 17.23
N ASP A 254 1.43 -2.50 16.07
CA ASP A 254 1.90 -3.87 15.86
C ASP A 254 2.20 -4.11 14.36
N PRO A 255 3.18 -3.40 13.79
CA PRO A 255 3.33 -3.30 12.33
C PRO A 255 3.71 -4.63 11.67
N PHE A 256 4.44 -5.50 12.35
CA PHE A 256 4.77 -6.84 11.82
C PHE A 256 3.58 -7.81 11.85
N ASN A 257 2.53 -7.46 12.61
CA ASN A 257 1.23 -8.11 12.55
C ASN A 257 0.20 -7.28 11.79
N LEU A 258 0.65 -6.36 10.92
CA LEU A 258 -0.16 -5.57 10.00
C LEU A 258 -1.09 -4.54 10.68
N ASP A 259 -0.81 -4.13 11.92
CA ASP A 259 -1.43 -2.98 12.57
C ASP A 259 -0.50 -1.76 12.51
N PHE A 260 -0.76 -0.90 11.53
CA PHE A 260 0.04 0.28 11.22
C PHE A 260 -0.51 1.56 11.85
N ARG A 261 -1.45 1.45 12.80
CA ARG A 261 -1.91 2.62 13.56
C ARG A 261 -0.78 3.15 14.44
N PRO A 262 -0.75 4.46 14.72
CA PRO A 262 0.11 5.01 15.77
C PRO A 262 -0.10 4.28 17.11
N ALA A 263 0.98 4.13 17.87
CA ALA A 263 0.97 3.47 19.18
C ALA A 263 0.83 4.43 20.36
N GLY A 264 0.52 5.72 20.13
CA GLY A 264 0.58 6.76 21.15
C GLY A 264 2.00 7.13 21.60
N VAL A 265 3.03 6.68 20.88
CA VAL A 265 4.44 7.04 21.14
C VAL A 265 5.08 7.61 19.88
N GLY A 266 5.99 8.57 20.07
CA GLY A 266 6.51 9.39 18.98
C GLY A 266 5.51 10.46 18.53
N ALA A 267 5.97 11.39 17.70
CA ALA A 267 5.17 12.51 17.22
C ALA A 267 4.32 12.13 16.00
N LEU A 268 3.62 10.99 16.05
CA LEU A 268 2.72 10.55 14.97
C LEU A 268 1.29 11.08 15.16
N GLU A 269 0.73 11.00 16.37
CA GLU A 269 -0.67 11.36 16.62
C GLU A 269 -0.88 12.87 16.68
N GLY A 270 -1.86 13.38 15.93
CA GLY A 270 -2.25 14.80 15.94
C GLY A 270 -1.21 15.78 15.35
N HIS A 271 -0.17 15.28 14.68
CA HIS A 271 0.91 16.10 14.13
C HIS A 271 0.82 16.37 12.62
N ALA A 272 -0.19 15.82 11.93
CA ALA A 272 -0.40 16.08 10.51
C ALA A 272 -0.79 17.54 10.25
N THR A 273 -0.18 18.15 9.24
CA THR A 273 -0.54 19.51 8.82
C THR A 273 -1.80 19.50 7.96
N ARG A 274 -2.59 20.58 8.07
CA ARG A 274 -3.73 20.88 7.17
C ARG A 274 -3.31 21.58 5.89
N SER A 275 -2.08 22.07 5.81
CA SER A 275 -1.55 22.82 4.67
C SER A 275 -1.07 21.91 3.52
N VAL A 276 -1.78 20.82 3.25
CA VAL A 276 -1.49 19.92 2.14
C VAL A 276 -2.25 20.39 0.89
N PRO A 277 -1.59 20.56 -0.27
CA PRO A 277 -2.27 20.89 -1.51
C PRO A 277 -3.28 19.81 -1.94
N MET A 278 -4.43 20.25 -2.48
CA MET A 278 -5.38 19.33 -3.12
C MET A 278 -4.75 18.74 -4.39
N PHE A 279 -4.84 17.43 -4.56
CA PHE A 279 -4.46 16.81 -5.82
C PHE A 279 -5.51 17.12 -6.89
N ARG A 280 -5.07 17.43 -8.10
CA ARG A 280 -5.96 17.58 -9.26
C ARG A 280 -5.73 16.43 -10.24
N THR A 281 -6.74 15.58 -10.38
CA THR A 281 -6.76 14.46 -11.32
C THR A 281 -6.73 14.96 -12.76
N LEU A 282 -6.48 14.05 -13.71
CA LEU A 282 -6.41 14.39 -15.13
C LEU A 282 -7.74 14.93 -15.70
N ASP A 283 -8.88 14.43 -15.22
CA ASP A 283 -10.23 14.92 -15.55
C ASP A 283 -10.63 16.19 -14.75
N GLY A 284 -9.73 16.72 -13.91
CA GLY A 284 -9.87 18.00 -13.24
C GLY A 284 -10.55 17.96 -11.87
N LYS A 285 -10.93 16.77 -11.37
CA LYS A 285 -11.45 16.57 -10.01
C LYS A 285 -10.38 16.94 -8.98
N LYS A 286 -10.81 17.59 -7.89
CA LYS A 286 -9.96 17.87 -6.74
C LYS A 286 -10.12 16.74 -5.71
N VAL A 287 -9.01 16.18 -5.27
CA VAL A 287 -8.94 15.09 -4.28
C VAL A 287 -8.16 15.58 -3.08
N ASP A 288 -8.72 15.42 -1.88
CA ASP A 288 -7.99 15.64 -0.64
C ASP A 288 -7.11 14.41 -0.38
N VAL A 289 -5.79 14.61 -0.42
CA VAL A 289 -4.79 13.56 -0.21
C VAL A 289 -4.15 13.63 1.18
N ARG A 290 -4.59 14.56 2.03
CA ARG A 290 -3.97 14.85 3.33
C ARG A 290 -3.96 13.65 4.28
N GLY A 291 -4.99 12.81 4.21
CA GLY A 291 -5.30 11.84 5.25
C GLY A 291 -6.07 12.49 6.41
N GLY A 292 -5.82 12.03 7.63
CA GLY A 292 -6.45 12.58 8.84
C GLY A 292 -5.55 13.57 9.60
N ASP A 293 -5.56 13.47 10.91
CA ASP A 293 -4.79 14.32 11.82
C ASP A 293 -3.48 13.66 12.31
N ASP A 294 -3.31 12.36 12.08
CA ASP A 294 -2.10 11.59 12.39
C ASP A 294 -1.20 11.44 11.16
N LEU A 295 0.11 11.34 11.42
CA LEU A 295 1.14 11.09 10.40
C LEU A 295 1.12 9.64 9.92
N GLY A 296 1.45 9.45 8.64
CA GLY A 296 1.45 8.15 7.98
C GLY A 296 0.08 7.73 7.44
N ALA A 297 -0.03 6.46 7.09
CA ALA A 297 -1.12 5.92 6.29
C ALA A 297 -2.41 5.65 7.09
N TYR A 298 -2.31 5.55 8.41
CA TYR A 298 -3.40 5.16 9.29
C TYR A 298 -3.59 6.17 10.42
N GLN A 299 -4.83 6.24 10.90
CA GLN A 299 -5.25 7.10 11.99
C GLN A 299 -5.53 6.23 13.21
N GLY A 300 -5.04 6.62 14.39
CA GLY A 300 -5.16 5.83 15.62
C GLY A 300 -6.61 5.68 16.09
N SER A 301 -7.44 6.68 15.81
CA SER A 301 -8.85 6.75 16.25
C SER A 301 -9.88 6.35 15.18
N ALA A 302 -9.46 5.86 14.01
CA ALA A 302 -10.40 5.51 12.96
C ALA A 302 -11.30 4.32 13.35
N PRO A 303 -12.64 4.41 13.15
CA PRO A 303 -13.57 3.31 13.41
C PRO A 303 -13.46 2.17 12.39
N GLU A 304 -12.75 2.42 11.29
CA GLU A 304 -12.51 1.50 10.18
C GLU A 304 -11.01 1.37 9.95
N TYR A 305 -10.56 0.13 9.73
CA TYR A 305 -9.19 -0.16 9.36
C TYR A 305 -9.16 -0.64 7.92
N TRP A 306 -8.84 0.25 6.97
CA TRP A 306 -8.81 -0.15 5.57
C TRP A 306 -7.71 -1.20 5.35
N ILE A 307 -8.07 -2.29 4.69
CA ILE A 307 -7.16 -3.37 4.31
C ILE A 307 -7.25 -3.54 2.79
N PRO A 308 -6.14 -3.49 2.05
CA PRO A 308 -6.16 -3.67 0.61
C PRO A 308 -6.28 -5.14 0.20
N GLY A 309 -6.46 -5.38 -1.10
CA GLY A 309 -6.49 -6.70 -1.71
C GLY A 309 -7.88 -7.16 -2.13
N LYS A 310 -7.93 -8.38 -2.68
CA LYS A 310 -9.15 -9.02 -3.14
C LYS A 310 -10.09 -9.29 -1.98
N GLN A 311 -11.34 -8.86 -2.12
CA GLN A 311 -12.45 -9.26 -1.28
C GLN A 311 -13.06 -10.55 -1.81
N PHE A 312 -13.11 -11.56 -0.95
CA PHE A 312 -13.88 -12.78 -1.17
C PHE A 312 -15.29 -12.61 -0.61
N PRO A 313 -16.26 -13.50 -0.90
CA PRO A 313 -17.56 -13.48 -0.23
C PRO A 313 -17.45 -13.56 1.30
N ARG A 314 -16.48 -14.33 1.80
CA ARG A 314 -16.09 -14.36 3.22
C ARG A 314 -15.06 -13.28 3.55
N ALA A 315 -14.96 -12.92 4.82
CA ALA A 315 -13.88 -12.06 5.31
C ALA A 315 -12.51 -12.69 5.07
N SER A 316 -11.47 -11.87 4.92
CA SER A 316 -10.12 -12.31 4.61
C SER A 316 -9.06 -11.39 5.20
N THR A 317 -7.77 -11.64 4.92
CA THR A 317 -6.63 -10.83 5.36
C THR A 317 -6.71 -10.44 6.85
N PRO A 318 -6.64 -11.44 7.75
CA PRO A 318 -6.72 -11.19 9.18
C PRO A 318 -5.54 -10.36 9.66
N VAL A 319 -5.81 -9.47 10.60
CA VAL A 319 -4.86 -8.67 11.36
C VAL A 319 -5.17 -8.95 12.83
N PRO A 320 -4.29 -9.65 13.57
CA PRO A 320 -3.01 -10.15 13.12
C PRO A 320 -3.12 -11.31 12.08
N PRO A 321 -2.08 -11.54 11.27
CA PRO A 321 -2.05 -12.63 10.29
C PRO A 321 -2.30 -14.01 10.89
N HIS A 322 -2.93 -14.87 10.10
CA HIS A 322 -3.09 -16.27 10.47
C HIS A 322 -1.74 -16.90 10.79
N THR A 323 -1.69 -17.72 11.85
CA THR A 323 -0.47 -18.37 12.40
C THR A 323 0.59 -17.46 13.00
N THR A 324 0.34 -16.16 13.19
CA THR A 324 1.31 -15.34 13.93
C THR A 324 1.58 -15.88 15.33
N THR A 325 2.82 -15.74 15.78
CA THR A 325 3.28 -16.06 17.13
C THR A 325 3.77 -14.84 17.89
N THR A 326 3.72 -13.65 17.27
CA THR A 326 4.28 -12.40 17.80
C THR A 326 3.22 -11.33 18.09
N ALA A 327 1.94 -11.64 17.88
CA ALA A 327 0.84 -10.72 18.19
C ALA A 327 0.85 -10.30 19.66
N ARG A 328 0.58 -9.02 19.89
CA ARG A 328 0.54 -8.45 21.24
C ARG A 328 -0.69 -8.89 22.03
N ALA A 329 -0.58 -8.96 23.36
CA ALA A 329 -1.70 -9.33 24.23
C ALA A 329 -2.82 -8.26 24.28
N ASP A 330 -2.52 -7.02 23.90
CA ASP A 330 -3.44 -5.87 23.80
C ASP A 330 -3.87 -5.57 22.35
N LEU A 331 -3.78 -6.56 21.46
CA LEU A 331 -4.18 -6.43 20.06
C LEU A 331 -5.67 -6.11 19.90
N ASP A 332 -6.00 -5.50 18.76
CA ASP A 332 -7.36 -5.53 18.21
C ASP A 332 -7.38 -6.58 17.07
N LEU A 333 -8.53 -7.24 16.86
CA LEU A 333 -8.71 -8.06 15.65
C LEU A 333 -9.28 -7.19 14.54
N MET A 334 -8.68 -7.25 13.35
CA MET A 334 -9.17 -6.55 12.17
C MET A 334 -9.16 -7.48 10.96
N PHE A 335 -10.07 -7.26 10.02
CA PHE A 335 -10.21 -8.15 8.87
C PHE A 335 -10.65 -7.39 7.62
N LEU A 336 -10.21 -7.83 6.45
CA LEU A 336 -10.79 -7.38 5.20
C LEU A 336 -12.22 -7.89 5.11
N THR A 337 -13.18 -6.98 4.97
CA THR A 337 -14.60 -7.30 4.93
C THR A 337 -14.93 -8.19 3.73
N GLY A 338 -15.84 -9.15 3.94
CA GLY A 338 -16.43 -9.93 2.86
C GLY A 338 -17.11 -9.03 1.83
N LYS A 339 -16.96 -9.37 0.56
CA LYS A 339 -17.58 -8.66 -0.57
C LYS A 339 -19.11 -8.66 -0.39
N GLU A 340 -19.72 -7.48 -0.53
CA GLU A 340 -21.18 -7.27 -0.39
C GLU A 340 -21.77 -7.63 0.99
N ALA A 341 -20.92 -7.89 1.99
CA ALA A 341 -21.36 -8.10 3.35
C ALA A 341 -21.84 -6.79 3.97
N VAL A 342 -22.98 -6.85 4.66
CA VAL A 342 -23.54 -5.73 5.43
C VAL A 342 -23.31 -5.88 6.93
N ARG A 343 -22.94 -7.09 7.38
CA ARG A 343 -22.69 -7.40 8.78
C ARG A 343 -21.66 -8.52 8.91
N HIS A 344 -20.87 -8.52 9.98
CA HIS A 344 -19.88 -9.54 10.30
C HIS A 344 -20.06 -10.07 11.72
N ASN A 345 -20.20 -11.38 11.88
CA ASN A 345 -20.24 -12.03 13.20
C ASN A 345 -18.86 -12.56 13.54
N VAL A 346 -18.30 -12.13 14.67
CA VAL A 346 -16.94 -12.50 15.08
C VAL A 346 -16.99 -13.47 16.24
N TYR A 347 -16.28 -14.58 16.10
CA TYR A 347 -16.15 -15.62 17.12
C TYR A 347 -14.70 -15.74 17.54
N PHE A 348 -14.47 -15.94 18.84
CA PHE A 348 -13.13 -16.01 19.42
C PHE A 348 -13.09 -17.03 20.56
N SER A 349 -12.10 -17.92 20.56
CA SER A 349 -11.89 -18.88 21.64
C SER A 349 -10.46 -19.44 21.63
N PRO A 350 -9.92 -19.86 22.78
CA PRO A 350 -8.73 -20.72 22.80
C PRO A 350 -9.01 -22.17 22.33
N ASP A 351 -10.28 -22.55 22.14
CA ASP A 351 -10.67 -23.85 21.60
C ASP A 351 -11.04 -23.71 20.09
N PRO A 352 -10.25 -24.29 19.18
CA PRO A 352 -10.49 -24.17 17.75
C PRO A 352 -11.81 -24.82 17.31
N CYS A 353 -12.23 -25.91 17.98
CA CYS A 353 -13.47 -26.60 17.65
C CYS A 353 -14.69 -25.73 17.95
N ARG A 354 -14.68 -24.99 19.06
CA ARG A 354 -15.77 -24.08 19.41
C ARG A 354 -15.92 -22.94 18.42
N VAL A 355 -14.81 -22.42 17.89
CA VAL A 355 -14.83 -21.38 16.85
C VAL A 355 -15.29 -21.96 15.52
N TRP A 356 -14.79 -23.14 15.15
CA TRP A 356 -15.13 -23.81 13.90
C TRP A 356 -16.62 -24.14 13.78
N THR A 357 -17.25 -24.62 14.86
CA THR A 357 -18.66 -25.00 14.86
C THR A 357 -19.62 -23.89 15.32
N ALA A 358 -19.10 -22.72 15.67
CA ALA A 358 -19.90 -21.61 16.18
C ALA A 358 -21.01 -21.21 15.18
N GLU A 359 -22.14 -20.79 15.74
CA GLU A 359 -23.28 -20.18 15.06
C GLU A 359 -23.64 -18.87 15.74
N GLU A 360 -24.55 -18.08 15.15
CA GLU A 360 -24.85 -16.71 15.59
C GLU A 360 -25.23 -16.60 17.10
N GLY A 361 -25.83 -17.63 17.68
CA GLY A 361 -26.19 -17.70 19.12
C GLY A 361 -25.11 -18.30 20.03
N SER A 362 -23.95 -18.68 19.51
CA SER A 362 -22.90 -19.35 20.29
C SER A 362 -22.23 -18.41 21.29
N ALA A 363 -21.96 -18.91 22.50
CA ALA A 363 -21.29 -18.15 23.56
C ALA A 363 -19.88 -17.64 23.21
N VAL A 364 -19.25 -18.19 22.16
CA VAL A 364 -17.95 -17.72 21.65
C VAL A 364 -18.06 -16.56 20.66
N ARG A 365 -19.28 -16.12 20.29
CA ARG A 365 -19.48 -14.89 19.52
C ARG A 365 -19.17 -13.70 20.41
N VAL A 366 -18.10 -12.98 20.09
CA VAL A 366 -17.65 -11.81 20.87
C VAL A 366 -18.30 -10.51 20.43
N THR A 367 -18.67 -10.41 19.15
CA THR A 367 -19.35 -9.22 18.64
C THR A 367 -20.04 -9.47 17.28
N ALA A 368 -20.83 -8.48 16.88
CA ALA A 368 -21.35 -8.31 15.53
C ALA A 368 -21.07 -6.86 15.11
N LEU A 369 -20.49 -6.69 13.92
CA LEU A 369 -20.15 -5.37 13.37
C LEU A 369 -20.97 -5.14 12.11
N ASP A 370 -21.59 -3.98 11.98
CA ASP A 370 -22.22 -3.57 10.72
C ASP A 370 -21.13 -3.01 9.80
N ALA A 371 -21.19 -3.36 8.51
CA ALA A 371 -20.26 -2.84 7.52
C ALA A 371 -20.42 -1.30 7.43
N PRO A 372 -19.31 -0.54 7.27
CA PRO A 372 -17.94 -1.00 6.97
C PRO A 372 -17.05 -1.32 8.17
N SER A 373 -17.55 -1.26 9.42
CA SER A 373 -16.72 -1.51 10.61
C SER A 373 -16.11 -2.90 10.62
N ASN A 374 -14.81 -2.97 10.88
CA ASN A 374 -14.04 -4.21 10.83
C ASN A 374 -13.01 -4.34 11.95
N VAL A 375 -13.13 -3.54 13.01
CA VAL A 375 -12.22 -3.54 14.17
C VAL A 375 -12.95 -4.11 15.39
N VAL A 376 -12.39 -5.17 15.97
CA VAL A 376 -12.84 -5.75 17.24
C VAL A 376 -11.84 -5.36 18.31
N PRO A 377 -12.20 -4.46 19.24
CA PRO A 377 -11.27 -3.97 20.23
C PRO A 377 -10.86 -5.10 21.18
N GLY A 378 -9.58 -5.12 21.59
CA GLY A 378 -9.02 -6.14 22.48
C GLY A 378 -9.81 -6.34 23.78
N SER A 379 -10.50 -5.29 24.27
CA SER A 379 -11.41 -5.36 25.41
C SER A 379 -12.55 -6.38 25.26
N LYS A 380 -12.92 -6.77 24.03
CA LYS A 380 -13.93 -7.80 23.74
C LYS A 380 -13.37 -9.22 23.79
N LEU A 381 -12.05 -9.39 23.80
CA LEU A 381 -11.36 -10.68 23.77
C LEU A 381 -11.04 -11.21 25.17
N GLY A 382 -11.11 -10.35 26.18
CA GLY A 382 -10.64 -10.63 27.54
C GLY A 382 -9.11 -10.56 27.66
N ALA A 383 -8.58 -10.97 28.81
CA ALA A 383 -7.14 -10.95 29.05
C ALA A 383 -6.44 -12.09 28.27
N LEU A 384 -5.63 -11.73 27.28
CA LEU A 384 -4.86 -12.70 26.50
C LEU A 384 -3.57 -13.11 27.23
N GLN A 385 -3.36 -14.42 27.32
CA GLN A 385 -2.17 -15.02 27.93
C GLN A 385 -1.06 -15.23 26.90
N PRO A 386 0.18 -14.75 27.16
CA PRO A 386 1.34 -15.07 26.33
C PRO A 386 1.57 -16.58 26.18
N GLY A 387 2.02 -17.02 25.01
CA GLY A 387 2.33 -18.43 24.73
C GLY A 387 1.11 -19.35 24.55
N ARG A 388 -0.11 -18.79 24.51
CA ARG A 388 -1.34 -19.55 24.28
C ARG A 388 -1.91 -19.27 22.88
N TRP A 389 -2.38 -20.32 22.22
CA TRP A 389 -3.10 -20.20 20.95
C TRP A 389 -4.52 -19.71 21.17
N TYR A 390 -4.93 -18.76 20.32
CA TYR A 390 -6.30 -18.28 20.20
C TYR A 390 -6.74 -18.40 18.75
N TYR A 391 -8.02 -18.70 18.57
CA TYR A 391 -8.64 -18.92 17.29
C TYR A 391 -9.80 -17.95 17.13
N TRP A 392 -9.99 -17.46 15.91
CA TRP A 392 -11.11 -16.60 15.60
C TRP A 392 -11.58 -16.81 14.18
N ARG A 393 -12.86 -16.52 13.96
CA ARG A 393 -13.55 -16.65 12.68
C ARG A 393 -14.48 -15.47 12.51
N VAL A 394 -14.65 -15.02 11.27
CA VAL A 394 -15.56 -13.93 10.92
C VAL A 394 -16.52 -14.45 9.86
N ASP A 395 -17.80 -14.55 10.22
CA ASP A 395 -18.84 -14.85 9.24
C ASP A 395 -19.30 -13.54 8.59
N ALA A 396 -19.27 -13.48 7.27
CA ALA A 396 -19.78 -12.35 6.49
C ALA A 396 -21.25 -12.60 6.11
N VAL A 397 -22.12 -11.64 6.43
CA VAL A 397 -23.57 -11.74 6.18
C VAL A 397 -23.97 -10.71 5.13
N THR A 398 -24.57 -11.16 4.03
CA THR A 398 -25.08 -10.28 2.97
C THR A 398 -26.43 -9.67 3.34
N ALA A 399 -26.89 -8.65 2.61
CA ALA A 399 -28.21 -8.04 2.83
C ALA A 399 -29.37 -9.06 2.72
N GLY A 400 -29.20 -10.11 1.91
CA GLY A 400 -30.18 -11.20 1.78
C GLY A 400 -30.11 -12.25 2.90
N GLY A 401 -29.23 -12.09 3.90
CA GLY A 401 -29.05 -13.03 5.00
C GLY A 401 -28.17 -14.25 4.68
N VAL A 402 -27.52 -14.28 3.52
CA VAL A 402 -26.57 -15.36 3.17
C VAL A 402 -25.33 -15.21 4.04
N VAL A 403 -24.92 -16.31 4.68
CA VAL A 403 -23.75 -16.34 5.58
C VAL A 403 -22.58 -17.05 4.88
N HIS A 404 -21.48 -16.33 4.71
CA HIS A 404 -20.20 -16.87 4.23
C HIS A 404 -19.26 -17.05 5.42
N ARG A 405 -18.87 -18.30 5.70
CA ARG A 405 -17.98 -18.67 6.81
C ARG A 405 -16.51 -18.79 6.37
#